data_AF-A0A2Z4V4Y4-F1
#
_entry.id   AF-A0A2Z4V4Y4-F1
#
_cell.length_a   1.000
_cell.length_b   1.000
_cell.length_c   1.000
_cell.angle_alpha   90.00
_cell.angle_beta   90.00
_cell.angle_gamma   90.00
#
_symmetry.space_group_name_H-M   'P 1'
#
loop_
_entity.id
_entity.type
_entity.pdbx_description
1 polymer ?
#
loop_
_entity_poly.entity_id
_entity_poly.type
_entity_poly.pdbx_seq_one_letter_code
_entity_poly.pdbx_strand_id
1 'polypeptide(L)'
;MNVRRSAAALAASAVLCVAAAPAAFADVATPSPVPAIPSGLFGKNDPTYDGVWRQSFALLAQHTAGLKPSAQAVDWLVGQQCADGSFPAFRPDTAKACDASAFIDSNAASVAVQALAAVGGHTDTVKKTVGWLKSVQNEDGGWSSNPGGPMDGGTDSNSTALVIRALEAAGEKPAEVKSKAGKSPYEALLTFQLGCSAEPAADRGAFAFQPAGGKLSASADATAAAVLAGLGTGPVVTPSATDTPAAPLTCPATAGDAAAAARGGAGYLAEVLKKDGHLTALTPGADQSTADTGNTADAVIALAAAGHKQSAAGALEWLKGNSAEWAKGNPAGLATLVLAAHATGTDPKSFGGTDLVAALNATGPAPEQAAGKKEEKEDEKDSGGSNVWWMVLAGAAAGMGVGIVLSGRRKRNQL
;
A
#
# COMPACT_ATOMS: atom_id res chain seq x y z
N MET A 1 9.76 5.62 53.27
CA MET A 1 10.54 5.22 52.06
C MET A 1 9.94 3.92 51.55
N ASN A 2 9.00 3.99 50.61
CA ASN A 2 8.35 2.83 50.00
C ASN A 2 8.49 2.96 48.48
N VAL A 3 9.38 2.18 47.88
CA VAL A 3 9.51 2.05 46.43
C VAL A 3 8.56 0.96 45.99
N ARG A 4 7.39 1.33 45.47
CA ARG A 4 6.52 0.41 44.74
C ARG A 4 6.99 0.36 43.29
N ARG A 5 7.50 -0.81 42.88
CA ARG A 5 7.78 -1.14 41.48
C ARG A 5 6.44 -1.34 40.76
N SER A 6 6.06 -0.39 39.93
CA SER A 6 4.96 -0.55 38.97
C SER A 6 5.53 -1.21 37.72
N ALA A 7 4.99 -2.38 37.36
CA ALA A 7 5.27 -3.03 36.09
C ALA A 7 4.58 -2.23 34.97
N ALA A 8 5.37 -1.65 34.07
CA ALA A 8 4.86 -1.02 32.86
C ALA A 8 4.51 -2.11 31.84
N ALA A 9 3.25 -2.17 31.44
CA ALA A 9 2.79 -3.00 30.33
C ALA A 9 3.24 -2.35 29.01
N LEU A 10 4.08 -3.04 28.25
CA LEU A 10 4.50 -2.68 26.90
C LEU A 10 3.34 -2.91 25.93
N ALA A 11 2.64 -1.85 25.56
CA ALA A 11 1.84 -1.84 24.33
C ALA A 11 2.81 -1.54 23.18
N ALA A 12 3.19 -2.56 22.43
CA ALA A 12 3.96 -2.40 21.20
C ALA A 12 3.03 -1.83 20.12
N SER A 13 2.95 -0.50 20.04
CA SER A 13 2.48 0.19 18.84
C SER A 13 3.48 -0.12 17.73
N ALA A 14 3.09 -0.90 16.73
CA ALA A 14 3.90 -1.14 15.54
C ALA A 14 3.89 0.11 14.62
N VAL A 15 4.35 1.25 15.15
CA VAL A 15 4.87 2.36 14.35
C VAL A 15 6.32 2.00 14.06
N LEU A 16 6.57 1.32 12.94
CA LEU A 16 7.92 1.23 12.38
C LEU A 16 8.27 2.60 11.79
N CYS A 17 8.71 3.54 12.63
CA CYS A 17 9.42 4.74 12.23
C CYS A 17 10.48 5.12 13.27
N VAL A 18 11.74 5.13 12.81
CA VAL A 18 12.95 5.72 13.41
C VAL A 18 13.36 5.15 14.77
N ALA A 19 14.28 4.18 14.73
CA ALA A 19 15.05 3.79 15.90
C ALA A 19 15.87 4.97 16.43
N ALA A 20 15.40 5.64 17.48
CA ALA A 20 16.28 6.28 18.44
C ALA A 20 16.72 5.20 19.44
N ALA A 21 17.95 4.72 19.30
CA ALA A 21 18.53 3.73 20.20
C ALA A 21 18.56 4.26 21.65
N PRO A 22 18.17 3.47 22.68
CA PRO A 22 18.35 3.85 24.07
C PRO A 22 19.84 3.82 24.42
N ALA A 23 20.35 4.94 24.95
CA ALA A 23 21.69 5.00 25.51
C ALA A 23 21.74 4.28 26.88
N ALA A 24 22.16 3.01 26.92
CA ALA A 24 22.68 2.38 28.13
C ALA A 24 23.55 1.15 27.80
N PHE A 25 24.81 1.19 28.26
CA PHE A 25 25.92 0.23 28.10
C PHE A 25 26.55 0.18 26.70
N ALA A 26 27.40 1.18 26.45
CA ALA A 26 28.38 1.16 25.36
C ALA A 26 29.51 0.16 25.69
N ASP A 27 29.31 -1.11 25.36
CA ASP A 27 30.37 -1.82 24.66
C ASP A 27 30.31 -1.36 23.20
N VAL A 28 31.44 -0.93 22.65
CA VAL A 28 31.53 -0.36 21.30
C VAL A 28 31.22 -1.45 20.27
N ALA A 29 29.94 -1.67 19.98
CA ALA A 29 29.53 -2.44 18.82
C ALA A 29 30.00 -1.67 17.58
N THR A 30 30.87 -2.30 16.78
CA THR A 30 31.22 -1.80 15.45
C THR A 30 29.93 -1.58 14.66
N PRO A 31 29.72 -0.42 14.01
CA PRO A 31 28.54 -0.21 13.20
C PRO A 31 28.47 -1.29 12.11
N SER A 32 27.37 -2.03 12.08
CA SER A 32 27.09 -2.97 11.00
C SER A 32 27.15 -2.20 9.67
N PRO A 33 27.79 -2.76 8.62
CA PRO A 33 27.84 -2.09 7.33
C PRO A 33 26.42 -1.85 6.81
N VAL A 34 26.12 -0.60 6.43
CA VAL A 34 24.84 -0.25 5.79
C VAL A 34 24.70 -1.10 4.53
N PRO A 35 23.64 -1.93 4.39
CA PRO A 35 23.45 -2.75 3.21
C PRO A 35 23.42 -1.86 1.96
N ALA A 36 24.12 -2.30 0.89
CA ALA A 36 24.01 -1.63 -0.40
C ALA A 36 22.55 -1.67 -0.87
N ILE A 37 21.99 -0.52 -1.18
CA ILE A 37 20.57 -0.39 -1.52
C ILE A 37 20.35 -0.96 -2.92
N PRO A 38 19.56 -2.02 -3.08
CA PRO A 38 19.35 -2.62 -4.39
C PRO A 38 18.64 -1.65 -5.32
N SER A 39 19.05 -1.61 -6.58
CA SER A 39 18.52 -0.68 -7.58
C SER A 39 17.02 -0.83 -7.87
N GLY A 40 16.40 -1.97 -7.53
CA GLY A 40 14.96 -2.22 -7.68
C GLY A 40 14.08 -1.75 -6.51
N LEU A 41 14.69 -1.33 -5.39
CA LEU A 41 13.97 -1.00 -4.17
C LEU A 41 13.64 0.50 -4.10
N PHE A 42 12.41 0.82 -3.72
CA PHE A 42 12.04 2.19 -3.39
C PHE A 42 12.65 2.63 -2.05
N GLY A 43 13.23 3.83 -2.02
CA GLY A 43 13.80 4.45 -0.82
C GLY A 43 15.30 4.21 -0.63
N LYS A 44 15.93 5.11 0.14
CA LYS A 44 17.37 5.07 0.45
C LYS A 44 17.70 4.75 1.92
N ASN A 45 16.69 4.49 2.73
CA ASN A 45 16.89 4.13 4.13
C ASN A 45 17.11 2.60 4.25
N ASP A 46 17.71 2.19 5.37
CA ASP A 46 17.96 0.79 5.70
C ASP A 46 16.68 -0.04 5.58
N PRO A 47 16.64 -1.04 4.68
CA PRO A 47 15.44 -1.84 4.42
C PRO A 47 15.23 -3.01 5.37
N THR A 48 16.10 -3.21 6.35
CA THR A 48 16.14 -4.41 7.21
C THR A 48 14.77 -4.80 7.78
N TYR A 49 13.93 -3.81 8.10
CA TYR A 49 12.63 -4.03 8.74
C TYR A 49 11.41 -3.69 7.87
N ASP A 50 11.60 -3.08 6.69
CA ASP A 50 10.48 -2.55 5.90
C ASP A 50 10.61 -2.77 4.38
N GLY A 51 11.66 -3.43 3.90
CA GLY A 51 11.96 -3.52 2.46
C GLY A 51 10.81 -4.07 1.62
N VAL A 52 10.27 -5.24 2.00
CA VAL A 52 9.12 -5.86 1.31
C VAL A 52 7.86 -5.01 1.48
N TRP A 53 7.65 -4.44 2.67
CA TRP A 53 6.49 -3.61 2.97
C TRP A 53 6.45 -2.36 2.09
N ARG A 54 7.50 -1.53 2.15
CA ARG A 54 7.58 -0.26 1.40
C ARG A 54 7.55 -0.48 -0.10
N GLN A 55 8.16 -1.57 -0.58
CA GLN A 55 8.11 -1.93 -1.98
C GLN A 55 6.68 -2.24 -2.41
N SER A 56 5.98 -3.08 -1.65
CA SER A 56 4.62 -3.51 -1.97
C SER A 56 3.66 -2.32 -2.02
N PHE A 57 3.75 -1.40 -1.06
CA PHE A 57 2.97 -0.16 -1.06
C PHE A 57 3.30 0.74 -2.26
N ALA A 58 4.58 0.90 -2.61
CA ALA A 58 4.97 1.69 -3.77
C ALA A 58 4.38 1.15 -5.08
N LEU A 59 4.42 -0.18 -5.27
CA LEU A 59 3.82 -0.84 -6.45
C LEU A 59 2.30 -0.66 -6.48
N LEU A 60 1.63 -0.81 -5.34
CA LEU A 60 0.18 -0.56 -5.23
C LEU A 60 -0.17 0.89 -5.57
N ALA A 61 0.56 1.86 -5.02
CA ALA A 61 0.33 3.28 -5.29
C ALA A 61 0.57 3.66 -6.76
N GLN A 62 1.60 3.10 -7.39
CA GLN A 62 1.80 3.28 -8.83
C GLN A 62 0.63 2.69 -9.64
N HIS A 63 0.19 1.48 -9.30
CA HIS A 63 -0.95 0.84 -9.94
C HIS A 63 -2.24 1.67 -9.81
N THR A 64 -2.55 2.19 -8.61
CA THR A 64 -3.75 3.03 -8.41
C THR A 64 -3.68 4.39 -9.10
N ALA A 65 -2.46 4.89 -9.35
CA ALA A 65 -2.22 6.09 -10.15
C ALA A 65 -2.25 5.82 -11.67
N GLY A 66 -2.58 4.59 -12.10
CA GLY A 66 -2.62 4.19 -13.50
C GLY A 66 -1.24 4.02 -14.15
N LEU A 67 -0.18 3.92 -13.35
CA LEU A 67 1.18 3.66 -13.81
C LEU A 67 1.45 2.15 -13.81
N LYS A 68 2.23 1.70 -14.78
CA LYS A 68 2.78 0.34 -14.77
C LYS A 68 4.12 0.36 -14.04
N PRO A 69 4.27 -0.32 -12.89
CA PRO A 69 5.54 -0.38 -12.20
C PRO A 69 6.64 -0.99 -13.07
N SER A 70 7.89 -0.59 -12.82
CA SER A 70 9.02 -1.15 -13.57
C SER A 70 9.16 -2.65 -13.31
N ALA A 71 9.52 -3.43 -14.33
CA ALA A 71 9.84 -4.84 -14.18
C ALA A 71 10.90 -5.07 -13.08
N GLN A 72 11.94 -4.23 -13.01
CA GLN A 72 12.99 -4.32 -11.99
C GLN A 72 12.46 -4.19 -10.56
N ALA A 73 11.49 -3.30 -10.33
CA ALA A 73 10.87 -3.11 -9.02
C ALA A 73 10.01 -4.33 -8.63
N VAL A 74 9.29 -4.89 -9.60
CA VAL A 74 8.45 -6.06 -9.37
C VAL A 74 9.29 -7.32 -9.17
N ASP A 75 10.31 -7.52 -10.01
CA ASP A 75 11.27 -8.63 -9.90
C ASP A 75 12.03 -8.58 -8.57
N TRP A 76 12.37 -7.38 -8.08
CA TRP A 76 12.96 -7.23 -6.76
C TRP A 76 12.03 -7.80 -5.68
N LEU A 77 10.73 -7.46 -5.71
CA LEU A 77 9.75 -7.96 -4.75
C LEU A 77 9.58 -9.48 -4.85
N VAL A 78 9.39 -10.00 -6.07
CA VAL A 78 9.28 -11.45 -6.31
C VAL A 78 10.51 -12.20 -5.80
N GLY A 79 11.71 -11.63 -6.01
CA GLY A 79 12.97 -12.21 -5.54
C GLY A 79 13.10 -12.31 -4.02
N GLN A 80 12.30 -11.55 -3.24
CA GLN A 80 12.30 -11.66 -1.78
C GLN A 80 11.64 -12.95 -1.28
N GLN A 81 10.76 -13.57 -2.07
CA GLN A 81 10.04 -14.78 -1.66
C GLN A 81 11.00 -15.95 -1.38
N CYS A 82 10.76 -16.65 -0.27
CA CYS A 82 11.46 -17.86 0.09
C CYS A 82 10.97 -19.10 -0.69
N ALA A 83 11.75 -20.18 -0.59
CA ALA A 83 11.42 -21.45 -1.25
C ALA A 83 10.11 -22.09 -0.76
N ASP A 84 9.62 -21.74 0.42
CA ASP A 84 8.34 -22.20 0.98
C ASP A 84 7.17 -21.24 0.72
N GLY A 85 7.42 -20.05 0.16
CA GLY A 85 6.41 -19.02 -0.09
C GLY A 85 6.38 -17.90 0.95
N SER A 86 7.13 -18.04 2.04
CA SER A 86 7.25 -17.00 3.05
C SER A 86 8.03 -15.77 2.53
N PHE A 87 7.88 -14.65 3.23
CA PHE A 87 8.66 -13.44 2.99
C PHE A 87 9.32 -12.99 4.30
N PRO A 88 10.64 -12.82 4.34
CA PRO A 88 11.28 -11.99 5.35
C PRO A 88 10.94 -10.52 5.11
N ALA A 89 11.15 -9.67 6.11
CA ALA A 89 11.00 -8.21 5.92
C ALA A 89 11.94 -7.67 4.83
N PHE A 90 13.14 -8.25 4.73
CA PHE A 90 14.12 -7.98 3.67
C PHE A 90 15.16 -9.09 3.58
N ARG A 91 15.58 -9.41 2.36
CA ARG A 91 16.70 -10.29 2.03
C ARG A 91 17.79 -9.49 1.32
N PRO A 92 18.99 -9.35 1.92
CA PRO A 92 20.09 -8.62 1.30
C PRO A 92 20.68 -9.35 0.08
N ASP A 93 20.59 -10.68 0.03
CA ASP A 93 21.09 -11.51 -1.06
C ASP A 93 20.05 -12.59 -1.39
N THR A 94 19.31 -12.37 -2.47
CA THR A 94 18.23 -13.27 -2.90
C THR A 94 18.73 -14.51 -3.65
N ALA A 95 20.02 -14.55 -4.02
CA ALA A 95 20.64 -15.73 -4.62
C ALA A 95 20.93 -16.82 -3.57
N LYS A 96 21.01 -16.45 -2.29
CA LYS A 96 21.14 -17.39 -1.17
C LYS A 96 19.77 -17.91 -0.75
N ALA A 97 19.73 -19.14 -0.25
CA ALA A 97 18.55 -19.67 0.42
C ALA A 97 18.15 -18.76 1.59
N CYS A 98 16.85 -18.75 1.92
CA CYS A 98 16.38 -17.97 3.06
C CYS A 98 17.04 -18.45 4.35
N ASP A 99 17.50 -17.48 5.13
CA ASP A 99 18.08 -17.71 6.45
C ASP A 99 16.96 -18.18 7.39
N ALA A 100 17.14 -19.34 8.01
CA ALA A 100 16.19 -19.90 8.97
C ALA A 100 16.03 -19.03 10.23
N SER A 101 16.95 -18.09 10.47
CA SER A 101 16.89 -17.11 11.55
C SER A 101 16.29 -15.77 11.12
N ALA A 102 15.98 -15.58 9.83
CA ALA A 102 15.37 -14.35 9.36
C ALA A 102 14.00 -14.12 10.01
N PHE A 103 13.69 -12.86 10.27
CA PHE A 103 12.35 -12.47 10.68
C PHE A 103 11.38 -12.68 9.51
N ILE A 104 10.63 -13.79 9.55
CA ILE A 104 9.58 -14.11 8.58
C ILE A 104 8.33 -13.31 8.93
N ASP A 105 7.93 -12.42 8.04
CA ASP A 105 6.94 -11.39 8.30
C ASP A 105 5.64 -11.67 7.53
N SER A 106 4.59 -12.07 8.25
CA SER A 106 3.28 -12.34 7.65
C SER A 106 2.61 -11.08 7.10
N ASN A 107 2.91 -9.91 7.67
CA ASN A 107 2.37 -8.63 7.28
C ASN A 107 3.00 -8.19 5.96
N ALA A 108 4.33 -8.26 5.87
CA ALA A 108 5.07 -8.01 4.63
C ALA A 108 4.65 -8.99 3.51
N ALA A 109 4.52 -10.28 3.83
CA ALA A 109 4.03 -11.28 2.88
C ALA A 109 2.61 -10.96 2.36
N SER A 110 1.72 -10.52 3.26
CA SER A 110 0.33 -10.19 2.92
C SER A 110 0.24 -8.99 1.99
N VAL A 111 1.03 -7.93 2.23
CA VAL A 111 1.03 -6.76 1.34
C VAL A 111 1.75 -7.06 0.02
N ALA A 112 2.73 -7.96 0.00
CA ALA A 112 3.34 -8.45 -1.23
C ALA A 112 2.32 -9.20 -2.10
N VAL A 113 1.50 -10.06 -1.51
CA VAL A 113 0.38 -10.73 -2.21
C VAL A 113 -0.57 -9.69 -2.81
N GLN A 114 -0.98 -8.71 -2.01
CA GLN A 114 -1.85 -7.62 -2.46
C GLN A 114 -1.28 -6.85 -3.66
N ALA A 115 0.00 -6.47 -3.59
CA ALA A 115 0.69 -5.75 -4.66
C ALA A 115 0.85 -6.59 -5.94
N LEU A 116 1.31 -7.82 -5.81
CA LEU A 116 1.55 -8.73 -6.94
C LEU A 116 0.23 -9.16 -7.61
N ALA A 117 -0.85 -9.31 -6.85
CA ALA A 117 -2.18 -9.56 -7.39
C ALA A 117 -2.70 -8.36 -8.20
N ALA A 118 -2.51 -7.13 -7.70
CA ALA A 118 -2.94 -5.91 -8.38
C ALA A 118 -2.13 -5.61 -9.66
N VAL A 119 -0.80 -5.78 -9.62
CA VAL A 119 0.08 -5.60 -10.78
C VAL A 119 -0.13 -6.70 -11.83
N GLY A 120 -0.50 -7.91 -11.42
CA GLY A 120 -0.77 -9.04 -12.30
C GLY A 120 0.49 -9.75 -12.82
N GLY A 121 0.33 -10.93 -13.42
CA GLY A 121 1.44 -11.70 -14.00
C GLY A 121 2.27 -12.57 -13.02
N HIS A 122 1.92 -12.57 -11.72
CA HIS A 122 2.70 -13.24 -10.67
C HIS A 122 1.89 -14.28 -9.87
N THR A 123 0.96 -14.98 -10.55
CA THR A 123 0.02 -15.92 -9.92
C THR A 123 0.71 -17.03 -9.12
N ASP A 124 1.85 -17.54 -9.58
CA ASP A 124 2.56 -18.62 -8.88
C ASP A 124 3.18 -18.12 -7.57
N THR A 125 3.79 -16.93 -7.57
CA THR A 125 4.29 -16.26 -6.36
C THR A 125 3.15 -16.03 -5.38
N VAL A 126 2.02 -15.49 -5.83
CA VAL A 126 0.83 -15.25 -5.00
C VAL A 126 0.30 -16.54 -4.38
N LYS A 127 0.07 -17.58 -5.19
CA LYS A 127 -0.45 -18.88 -4.72
C LYS A 127 0.47 -19.51 -3.68
N LYS A 128 1.77 -19.42 -3.88
CA LYS A 128 2.76 -20.00 -2.96
C LYS A 128 2.75 -19.29 -1.61
N THR A 129 2.68 -17.97 -1.58
CA THR A 129 2.56 -17.21 -0.33
C THR A 129 1.22 -17.44 0.37
N VAL A 130 0.12 -17.53 -0.37
CA VAL A 130 -1.18 -17.92 0.20
C VAL A 130 -1.11 -19.31 0.80
N GLY A 131 -0.45 -20.27 0.14
CA GLY A 131 -0.20 -21.60 0.69
C GLY A 131 0.57 -21.56 2.01
N TRP A 132 1.63 -20.74 2.06
CA TRP A 132 2.37 -20.51 3.30
C TRP A 132 1.51 -19.88 4.40
N LEU A 133 0.78 -18.80 4.12
CA LEU A 133 -0.11 -18.14 5.08
C LEU A 133 -1.14 -19.12 5.66
N LYS A 134 -1.76 -19.95 4.82
CA LYS A 134 -2.68 -21.02 5.26
C LYS A 134 -2.00 -22.05 6.18
N SER A 135 -0.73 -22.36 5.93
CA SER A 135 0.03 -23.34 6.72
C SER A 135 0.40 -22.85 8.13
N VAL A 136 0.52 -21.53 8.31
CA VAL A 136 0.91 -20.88 9.57
C VAL A 136 -0.27 -20.21 10.30
N GLN A 137 -1.51 -20.49 9.89
CA GLN A 137 -2.71 -20.02 10.58
C GLN A 137 -2.79 -20.63 11.99
N ASN A 138 -3.06 -19.79 12.99
CA ASN A 138 -3.23 -20.22 14.37
C ASN A 138 -4.55 -20.98 14.56
N GLU A 139 -4.65 -21.77 15.64
CA GLU A 139 -5.84 -22.60 15.91
C GLU A 139 -7.12 -21.77 16.02
N ASP A 140 -7.04 -20.56 16.57
CA ASP A 140 -8.17 -19.63 16.69
C ASP A 140 -8.64 -19.04 15.36
N GLY A 141 -7.90 -19.25 14.27
CA GLY A 141 -8.22 -18.78 12.92
C GLY A 141 -7.43 -17.55 12.48
N GLY A 142 -6.61 -16.94 13.34
CA GLY A 142 -5.88 -15.72 13.00
C GLY A 142 -4.37 -15.94 12.78
N TRP A 143 -3.63 -14.83 12.74
CA TRP A 143 -2.19 -14.79 12.49
C TRP A 143 -1.49 -13.80 13.42
N SER A 144 -0.23 -14.08 13.71
CA SER A 144 0.72 -13.13 14.27
C SER A 144 1.59 -12.51 13.17
N SER A 145 2.31 -11.45 13.49
CA SER A 145 3.27 -10.81 12.56
C SER A 145 4.49 -11.70 12.25
N ASN A 146 4.89 -12.60 13.16
CA ASN A 146 6.04 -13.50 12.99
C ASN A 146 5.71 -14.95 13.34
N PRO A 147 4.90 -15.65 12.52
CA PRO A 147 4.40 -17.00 12.85
C PRO A 147 5.53 -18.01 13.06
N GLY A 148 5.54 -18.66 14.23
CA GLY A 148 6.55 -19.65 14.63
C GLY A 148 7.94 -19.08 14.89
N GLY A 149 8.12 -17.76 14.85
CA GLY A 149 9.40 -17.09 15.07
C GLY A 149 9.59 -16.59 16.52
N PRO A 150 10.77 -16.01 16.84
CA PRO A 150 11.08 -15.53 18.19
C PRO A 150 10.17 -14.40 18.68
N MET A 151 9.55 -13.67 17.75
CA MET A 151 8.64 -12.55 18.03
C MET A 151 7.17 -12.93 17.80
N ASP A 152 6.85 -14.23 17.78
CA ASP A 152 5.49 -14.71 17.66
C ASP A 152 4.68 -14.32 18.92
N GLY A 153 3.90 -13.25 18.80
CA GLY A 153 2.99 -12.76 19.84
C GLY A 153 1.66 -13.52 19.91
N GLY A 154 1.44 -14.53 19.07
CA GLY A 154 0.13 -15.10 18.84
C GLY A 154 -0.77 -14.20 18.00
N THR A 155 -2.02 -14.62 17.83
CA THR A 155 -2.98 -13.93 16.96
C THR A 155 -3.19 -12.47 17.38
N ASP A 156 -3.09 -11.57 16.40
CA ASP A 156 -3.43 -10.15 16.53
C ASP A 156 -4.35 -9.68 15.40
N SER A 157 -5.09 -8.60 15.63
CA SER A 157 -6.11 -8.12 14.68
C SER A 157 -5.52 -7.49 13.42
N ASN A 158 -4.39 -6.78 13.52
CA ASN A 158 -3.74 -6.12 12.38
C ASN A 158 -3.21 -7.14 11.37
N SER A 159 -2.45 -8.14 11.86
CA SER A 159 -1.89 -9.21 11.03
C SER A 159 -3.01 -10.08 10.44
N THR A 160 -4.01 -10.43 11.25
CA THR A 160 -5.19 -11.17 10.76
C THR A 160 -5.95 -10.40 9.68
N ALA A 161 -6.14 -9.08 9.84
CA ALA A 161 -6.78 -8.24 8.84
C ALA A 161 -5.98 -8.15 7.53
N LEU A 162 -4.66 -8.03 7.59
CA LEU A 162 -3.80 -8.04 6.40
C LEU A 162 -3.87 -9.38 5.66
N VAL A 163 -3.88 -10.50 6.38
CA VAL A 163 -4.00 -11.82 5.77
C VAL A 163 -5.38 -12.01 5.11
N ILE A 164 -6.46 -11.56 5.74
CA ILE A 164 -7.80 -11.56 5.13
C ILE A 164 -7.78 -10.83 3.78
N ARG A 165 -7.23 -9.62 3.75
CA ARG A 165 -7.13 -8.82 2.51
C ARG A 165 -6.23 -9.47 1.47
N ALA A 166 -5.15 -10.13 1.88
CA ALA A 166 -4.28 -10.88 0.98
C ALA A 166 -4.99 -12.09 0.36
N LEU A 167 -5.79 -12.81 1.15
CA LEU A 167 -6.62 -13.92 0.66
C LEU A 167 -7.63 -13.41 -0.39
N GLU A 168 -8.32 -12.31 -0.11
CA GLU A 168 -9.25 -11.68 -1.06
C GLU A 168 -8.56 -11.22 -2.34
N ALA A 169 -7.39 -10.57 -2.23
CA ALA A 169 -6.59 -10.16 -3.37
C ALA A 169 -6.17 -11.36 -4.25
N ALA A 170 -5.92 -12.51 -3.65
CA ALA A 170 -5.59 -13.75 -4.34
C ALA A 170 -6.82 -14.49 -4.92
N GLY A 171 -8.04 -13.97 -4.72
CA GLY A 171 -9.29 -14.61 -5.15
C GLY A 171 -9.75 -15.76 -4.26
N GLU A 172 -9.17 -15.90 -3.07
CA GLU A 172 -9.63 -16.85 -2.05
C GLU A 172 -10.87 -16.29 -1.34
N LYS A 173 -11.61 -17.17 -0.65
CA LYS A 173 -12.72 -16.79 0.22
C LYS A 173 -12.28 -16.90 1.67
N PRO A 174 -11.98 -15.80 2.39
CA PRO A 174 -11.42 -15.89 3.73
C PRO A 174 -12.26 -16.73 4.70
N ALA A 175 -13.59 -16.65 4.61
CA ALA A 175 -14.50 -17.43 5.45
C ALA A 175 -14.34 -18.97 5.30
N GLU A 176 -13.85 -19.44 4.16
CA GLU A 176 -13.60 -20.86 3.84
C GLU A 176 -12.17 -21.30 4.21
N VAL A 177 -11.25 -20.37 4.52
CA VAL A 177 -9.88 -20.67 4.94
C VAL A 177 -9.87 -21.03 6.44
N LYS A 178 -10.08 -22.32 6.73
CA LYS A 178 -10.19 -22.80 8.11
C LYS A 178 -8.84 -23.19 8.69
N SER A 179 -8.62 -22.83 9.95
CA SER A 179 -7.53 -23.35 10.77
C SER A 179 -7.67 -24.86 10.98
N LYS A 180 -6.63 -25.48 11.55
CA LYS A 180 -6.67 -26.90 11.95
C LYS A 180 -7.79 -27.22 12.96
N ALA A 181 -8.22 -26.22 13.74
CA ALA A 181 -9.35 -26.34 14.67
C ALA A 181 -10.70 -25.93 14.05
N GLY A 182 -10.75 -25.70 12.73
CA GLY A 182 -11.98 -25.37 12.01
C GLY A 182 -12.42 -23.91 12.10
N LYS A 183 -11.56 -23.00 12.60
CA LYS A 183 -11.89 -21.58 12.79
C LYS A 183 -11.55 -20.74 11.57
N SER A 184 -12.43 -19.81 11.23
CA SER A 184 -12.20 -18.84 10.15
C SER A 184 -11.42 -17.61 10.60
N PRO A 185 -10.83 -16.86 9.66
CA PRO A 185 -10.16 -15.58 9.93
C PRO A 185 -11.09 -14.55 10.58
N TYR A 186 -12.35 -14.50 10.13
CA TYR A 186 -13.33 -13.58 10.70
C TYR A 186 -13.73 -13.97 12.13
N GLU A 187 -13.79 -15.27 12.47
CA GLU A 187 -14.00 -15.69 13.86
C GLU A 187 -12.90 -15.16 14.77
N ALA A 188 -11.63 -15.27 14.35
CA ALA A 188 -10.50 -14.72 15.10
C ALA A 188 -10.58 -13.19 15.20
N LEU A 189 -10.75 -12.50 14.07
CA LEU A 189 -10.80 -11.04 14.01
C LEU A 189 -11.89 -10.45 14.92
N LEU A 190 -13.09 -11.05 14.92
CA LEU A 190 -14.22 -10.59 15.73
C LEU A 190 -13.99 -10.72 17.24
N THR A 191 -13.04 -11.55 17.70
CA THR A 191 -12.70 -11.62 19.12
C THR A 191 -12.04 -10.34 19.66
N PHE A 192 -11.49 -9.51 18.78
CA PHE A 192 -10.82 -8.27 19.15
C PHE A 192 -11.76 -7.06 19.18
N GLN A 193 -13.03 -7.23 18.77
CA GLN A 193 -13.99 -6.12 18.76
C GLN A 193 -14.46 -5.78 20.18
N LEU A 194 -14.41 -4.50 20.51
CA LEU A 194 -14.98 -3.93 21.72
C LEU A 194 -16.50 -3.81 21.56
N GLY A 195 -17.24 -4.71 22.22
CA GLY A 195 -18.71 -4.76 22.18
C GLY A 195 -19.40 -3.75 23.13
N CYS A 196 -20.70 -3.95 23.37
CA CYS A 196 -21.53 -3.04 24.18
C CYS A 196 -21.10 -2.87 25.64
N SER A 197 -20.29 -3.77 26.19
CA SER A 197 -19.71 -3.68 27.53
C SER A 197 -18.43 -2.85 27.60
N ALA A 198 -17.94 -2.32 26.47
CA ALA A 198 -16.74 -1.50 26.44
C ALA A 198 -16.93 -0.21 27.22
N GLU A 199 -15.93 0.11 28.04
CA GLU A 199 -15.84 1.33 28.83
C GLU A 199 -14.48 2.02 28.56
N PRO A 200 -14.49 3.32 28.20
CA PRO A 200 -15.66 4.20 28.05
C PRO A 200 -16.58 3.80 26.89
N ALA A 201 -17.85 4.19 26.94
CA ALA A 201 -18.83 3.94 25.87
C ALA A 201 -18.39 4.43 24.48
N ALA A 202 -17.47 5.40 24.41
CA ALA A 202 -16.87 5.88 23.18
C ALA A 202 -16.02 4.82 22.47
N ASP A 203 -15.54 3.79 23.17
CA ASP A 203 -14.70 2.72 22.60
C ASP A 203 -15.51 1.61 21.93
N ARG A 204 -16.84 1.66 22.01
CA ARG A 204 -17.73 0.65 21.42
C ARG A 204 -17.58 0.62 19.90
N GLY A 205 -17.38 -0.58 19.37
CA GLY A 205 -17.17 -0.83 17.94
C GLY A 205 -15.69 -0.83 17.53
N ALA A 206 -14.79 -0.27 18.35
CA ALA A 206 -13.36 -0.31 18.10
C ALA A 206 -12.81 -1.75 18.11
N PHE A 207 -11.62 -1.94 17.57
CA PHE A 207 -10.85 -3.17 17.71
C PHE A 207 -9.61 -2.92 18.54
N ALA A 208 -9.22 -3.92 19.33
CA ALA A 208 -7.93 -3.96 19.98
C ALA A 208 -6.88 -4.59 19.04
N PHE A 209 -5.61 -4.22 19.19
CA PHE A 209 -4.50 -4.92 18.54
C PHE A 209 -4.41 -6.37 19.03
N GLN A 210 -4.28 -6.53 20.35
CA GLN A 210 -4.25 -7.81 21.06
C GLN A 210 -4.70 -7.58 22.52
N PRO A 211 -5.16 -8.61 23.25
CA PRO A 211 -5.48 -8.47 24.67
C PRO A 211 -4.21 -8.25 25.52
N ALA A 212 -4.21 -7.22 26.35
CA ALA A 212 -3.18 -6.99 27.36
C ALA A 212 -3.69 -7.45 28.73
N GLY A 213 -3.11 -8.51 29.29
CA GLY A 213 -3.59 -9.10 30.54
C GLY A 213 -5.05 -9.58 30.47
N GLY A 214 -5.49 -10.03 29.30
CA GLY A 214 -6.87 -10.47 29.03
C GLY A 214 -7.87 -9.34 28.77
N LYS A 215 -7.43 -8.07 28.75
CA LYS A 215 -8.29 -6.92 28.47
C LYS A 215 -8.06 -6.38 27.06
N LEU A 216 -9.15 -6.09 26.35
CA LEU A 216 -9.14 -5.35 25.09
C LEU A 216 -9.13 -3.84 25.36
N SER A 217 -8.28 -3.12 24.63
CA SER A 217 -8.21 -1.66 24.64
C SER A 217 -8.39 -1.16 23.21
N ALA A 218 -9.20 -0.12 23.02
CA ALA A 218 -9.44 0.43 21.68
C ALA A 218 -8.12 0.89 21.04
N SER A 219 -7.92 0.51 19.78
CA SER A 219 -6.80 0.93 18.95
C SER A 219 -7.35 1.41 17.61
N ALA A 220 -7.10 2.67 17.26
CA ALA A 220 -7.56 3.23 16.00
C ALA A 220 -6.89 2.56 14.78
N ASP A 221 -5.61 2.21 14.90
CA ASP A 221 -4.88 1.44 13.88
C ASP A 221 -5.52 0.06 13.64
N ALA A 222 -5.66 -0.74 14.71
CA ALA A 222 -6.31 -2.04 14.63
C ALA A 222 -7.75 -1.95 14.09
N THR A 223 -8.46 -0.88 14.46
CA THR A 223 -9.80 -0.62 13.95
C THR A 223 -9.79 -0.32 12.45
N ALA A 224 -8.89 0.50 11.95
CA ALA A 224 -8.78 0.78 10.51
C ALA A 224 -8.48 -0.50 9.71
N ALA A 225 -7.55 -1.33 10.20
CA ALA A 225 -7.24 -2.62 9.59
C ALA A 225 -8.45 -3.56 9.58
N ALA A 226 -9.13 -3.71 10.72
CA ALA A 226 -10.32 -4.57 10.85
C ALA A 226 -11.50 -4.08 10.01
N VAL A 227 -11.68 -2.77 9.85
CA VAL A 227 -12.69 -2.20 8.95
C VAL A 227 -12.44 -2.62 7.51
N LEU A 228 -11.21 -2.47 7.01
CA LEU A 228 -10.87 -2.84 5.64
C LEU A 228 -11.04 -4.35 5.38
N ALA A 229 -10.62 -5.19 6.34
CA ALA A 229 -10.82 -6.63 6.25
C ALA A 229 -12.29 -7.05 6.34
N GLY A 230 -13.07 -6.43 7.23
CA GLY A 230 -14.49 -6.78 7.43
C GLY A 230 -15.41 -6.35 6.30
N LEU A 231 -15.02 -5.32 5.51
CA LEU A 231 -15.73 -4.90 4.31
C LEU A 231 -15.42 -5.76 3.07
N GLY A 232 -14.41 -6.61 3.15
CA GLY A 232 -13.92 -7.38 2.01
C GLY A 232 -13.42 -6.50 0.87
N THR A 233 -12.93 -5.30 1.19
CA THR A 233 -12.30 -4.46 0.18
C THR A 233 -10.93 -5.03 -0.14
N GLY A 234 -10.74 -5.38 -1.41
CA GLY A 234 -9.46 -5.85 -1.92
C GLY A 234 -8.30 -4.87 -1.69
N PRO A 235 -7.14 -5.09 -2.34
CA PRO A 235 -5.93 -4.32 -2.05
C PRO A 235 -6.06 -2.84 -2.41
N VAL A 236 -6.96 -2.51 -3.34
CA VAL A 236 -7.25 -1.15 -3.80
C VAL A 236 -8.69 -0.79 -3.45
N VAL A 237 -8.85 0.25 -2.63
CA VAL A 237 -10.17 0.77 -2.25
C VAL A 237 -10.70 1.65 -3.37
N THR A 238 -11.71 1.17 -4.09
CA THR A 238 -12.44 2.01 -5.04
C THR A 238 -13.31 3.02 -4.28
N PRO A 239 -13.29 4.31 -4.65
CA PRO A 239 -14.18 5.31 -4.04
C PRO A 239 -15.64 4.86 -4.07
N SER A 240 -16.28 4.81 -2.90
CA SER A 240 -17.71 4.51 -2.83
C SER A 240 -18.51 5.58 -3.60
N ALA A 241 -19.54 5.17 -4.33
CA ALA A 241 -20.51 6.08 -4.93
C ALA A 241 -21.51 6.61 -3.88
N THR A 242 -21.63 5.93 -2.75
CA THR A 242 -22.45 6.35 -1.62
C THR A 242 -21.61 7.08 -0.59
N ASP A 243 -22.25 8.03 0.08
CA ASP A 243 -21.65 8.74 1.21
C ASP A 243 -22.70 8.88 2.30
N THR A 244 -22.52 8.13 3.38
CA THR A 244 -23.41 8.15 4.54
C THR A 244 -22.63 8.57 5.77
N PRO A 245 -23.26 9.22 6.75
CA PRO A 245 -22.60 9.50 8.01
C PRO A 245 -22.20 8.20 8.72
N ALA A 246 -20.93 8.09 9.12
CA ALA A 246 -20.50 7.03 10.03
C ALA A 246 -21.21 7.18 11.38
N ALA A 247 -21.68 6.07 11.95
CA ALA A 247 -22.39 6.05 13.23
C ALA A 247 -21.72 5.07 14.20
N PRO A 248 -21.44 5.47 15.45
CA PRO A 248 -20.93 4.56 16.48
C PRO A 248 -21.84 3.36 16.71
N LEU A 249 -21.26 2.27 17.23
CA LEU A 249 -22.01 1.07 17.61
C LEU A 249 -23.11 1.42 18.63
N THR A 250 -24.37 1.24 18.23
CA THR A 250 -25.54 1.46 19.10
C THR A 250 -25.87 0.19 19.89
N CYS A 251 -26.20 0.33 21.17
CA CYS A 251 -26.48 -0.79 22.07
C CYS A 251 -27.95 -0.79 22.54
N PRO A 252 -28.57 -1.97 22.73
CA PRO A 252 -27.99 -3.31 22.60
C PRO A 252 -27.74 -3.71 21.14
N ALA A 253 -26.63 -4.41 20.90
CA ALA A 253 -26.29 -4.99 19.59
C ALA A 253 -26.04 -6.49 19.77
N THR A 254 -26.47 -7.28 18.78
CA THR A 254 -26.07 -8.68 18.67
C THR A 254 -24.67 -8.77 18.06
N ALA A 255 -23.94 -9.86 18.35
CA ALA A 255 -22.70 -10.14 17.65
C ALA A 255 -22.97 -10.14 16.14
N GLY A 256 -22.34 -9.21 15.43
CA GLY A 256 -22.50 -9.03 14.00
C GLY A 256 -21.56 -9.92 13.20
N ASP A 257 -21.81 -10.02 11.90
CA ASP A 257 -20.81 -10.51 10.96
C ASP A 257 -19.66 -9.49 10.81
N ALA A 258 -18.62 -9.86 10.04
CA ALA A 258 -17.46 -9.00 9.82
C ALA A 258 -17.83 -7.63 9.22
N ALA A 259 -18.85 -7.57 8.36
CA ALA A 259 -19.31 -6.33 7.75
C ALA A 259 -20.03 -5.42 8.76
N ALA A 260 -20.85 -5.98 9.64
CA ALA A 260 -21.47 -5.25 10.75
C ALA A 260 -20.42 -4.75 11.74
N ALA A 261 -19.41 -5.57 12.03
CA ALA A 261 -18.32 -5.18 12.90
C ALA A 261 -17.49 -4.03 12.30
N ALA A 262 -17.21 -4.09 10.99
CA ALA A 262 -16.56 -3.00 10.25
C ALA A 262 -17.36 -1.69 10.30
N ARG A 263 -18.70 -1.72 10.18
CA ARG A 263 -19.51 -0.50 10.33
C ARG A 263 -19.37 0.12 11.73
N GLY A 264 -19.34 -0.71 12.78
CA GLY A 264 -19.09 -0.24 14.14
C GLY A 264 -17.71 0.39 14.32
N GLY A 265 -16.67 -0.25 13.75
CA GLY A 265 -15.30 0.27 13.75
C GLY A 265 -15.16 1.59 12.98
N ALA A 266 -15.82 1.71 11.83
CA ALA A 266 -15.85 2.95 11.07
C ALA A 266 -16.55 4.08 11.85
N GLY A 267 -17.62 3.77 12.58
CA GLY A 267 -18.27 4.67 13.53
C GLY A 267 -17.32 5.18 14.62
N TYR A 268 -16.54 4.29 15.21
CA TYR A 268 -15.51 4.65 16.20
C TYR A 268 -14.46 5.60 15.61
N LEU A 269 -13.88 5.25 14.45
CA LEU A 269 -12.85 6.07 13.79
C LEU A 269 -13.36 7.48 13.49
N ALA A 270 -14.58 7.59 12.97
CA ALA A 270 -15.21 8.87 12.69
C ALA A 270 -15.39 9.72 13.95
N GLU A 271 -15.73 9.10 15.09
CA GLU A 271 -15.89 9.83 16.36
C GLU A 271 -14.55 10.32 16.90
N VAL A 272 -13.51 9.48 16.89
CA VAL A 272 -12.16 9.85 17.35
C VAL A 272 -11.60 11.02 16.54
N LEU A 273 -11.80 11.02 15.23
CA LEU A 273 -11.29 12.07 14.34
C LEU A 273 -11.98 13.43 14.51
N LYS A 274 -13.19 13.51 15.09
CA LYS A 274 -13.89 14.80 15.30
C LYS A 274 -13.13 15.77 16.20
N LYS A 275 -12.29 15.25 17.09
CA LYS A 275 -11.58 16.05 18.10
C LYS A 275 -10.55 16.98 17.44
N ASP A 276 -9.58 16.39 16.75
CA ASP A 276 -8.38 17.09 16.26
C ASP A 276 -8.22 16.99 14.73
N GLY A 277 -9.09 16.25 14.04
CA GLY A 277 -8.93 15.94 12.62
C GLY A 277 -7.78 14.97 12.36
N HIS A 278 -7.17 14.37 13.37
CA HIS A 278 -6.13 13.36 13.21
C HIS A 278 -6.12 12.40 14.39
N LEU A 279 -5.48 11.26 14.21
CA LEU A 279 -5.17 10.35 15.29
C LEU A 279 -3.89 10.79 16.00
N THR A 280 -3.69 10.31 17.22
CA THR A 280 -2.48 10.56 17.99
C THR A 280 -1.89 9.25 18.48
N ALA A 281 -0.56 9.18 18.54
CA ALA A 281 0.16 8.06 19.13
C ALA A 281 1.08 8.55 20.26
N LEU A 282 1.20 7.71 21.29
CA LEU A 282 2.17 7.89 22.36
C LEU A 282 3.41 7.06 22.02
N THR A 283 4.51 7.72 21.69
CA THR A 283 5.80 7.06 21.45
C THR A 283 6.32 6.46 22.77
N PRO A 284 6.91 5.25 22.77
CA PRO A 284 7.51 4.68 23.96
C PRO A 284 8.53 5.65 24.60
N GLY A 285 8.33 5.94 25.90
CA GLY A 285 9.18 6.87 26.65
C GLY A 285 8.80 8.35 26.51
N ALA A 286 7.77 8.69 25.74
CA ALA A 286 7.21 10.04 25.70
C ALA A 286 6.12 10.23 26.78
N ASP A 287 6.03 11.45 27.31
CA ASP A 287 4.97 11.84 28.27
C ASP A 287 3.72 12.38 27.58
N GLN A 288 3.79 12.69 26.27
CA GLN A 288 2.72 13.30 25.51
C GLN A 288 2.53 12.61 24.16
N SER A 289 1.27 12.41 23.78
CA SER A 289 0.93 11.92 22.46
C SER A 289 1.20 12.99 21.40
N THR A 290 1.63 12.55 20.22
CA THR A 290 1.83 13.41 19.05
C THR A 290 0.93 12.96 17.91
N ALA A 291 0.74 13.81 16.90
CA ALA A 291 -0.08 13.48 15.75
C ALA A 291 0.52 12.28 14.99
N ASP A 292 -0.35 11.31 14.67
CA ASP A 292 0.04 10.09 13.96
C ASP A 292 -0.43 10.18 12.51
N THR A 293 0.47 10.56 11.62
CA THR A 293 0.14 10.78 10.21
C THR A 293 -0.21 9.46 9.49
N GLY A 294 0.49 8.37 9.81
CA GLY A 294 0.27 7.07 9.18
C GLY A 294 -1.10 6.51 9.52
N ASN A 295 -1.39 6.39 10.82
CA ASN A 295 -2.69 5.88 11.27
C ASN A 295 -3.84 6.80 10.83
N THR A 296 -3.61 8.12 10.76
CA THR A 296 -4.62 9.04 10.22
C THR A 296 -4.93 8.74 8.75
N ALA A 297 -3.92 8.43 7.93
CA ALA A 297 -4.12 8.04 6.54
C ALA A 297 -4.87 6.70 6.42
N ASP A 298 -4.53 5.71 7.25
CA ASP A 298 -5.23 4.42 7.27
C ASP A 298 -6.70 4.57 7.70
N ALA A 299 -6.98 5.42 8.69
CA ALA A 299 -8.35 5.74 9.09
C ALA A 299 -9.14 6.42 7.98
N VAL A 300 -8.52 7.33 7.21
CA VAL A 300 -9.14 7.95 6.02
C VAL A 300 -9.45 6.90 4.96
N ILE A 301 -8.53 5.96 4.69
CA ILE A 301 -8.74 4.86 3.74
C ILE A 301 -9.90 3.96 4.21
N ALA A 302 -9.93 3.59 5.49
CA ALA A 302 -10.97 2.75 6.08
C ALA A 302 -12.36 3.41 6.04
N LEU A 303 -12.46 4.70 6.37
CA LEU A 303 -13.72 5.45 6.29
C LEU A 303 -14.20 5.61 4.84
N ALA A 304 -13.28 5.88 3.91
CA ALA A 304 -13.61 5.95 2.49
C ALA A 304 -14.12 4.61 1.95
N ALA A 305 -13.48 3.50 2.34
CA ALA A 305 -13.92 2.13 2.02
C ALA A 305 -15.32 1.83 2.56
N ALA A 306 -15.63 2.32 3.77
CA ALA A 306 -16.94 2.18 4.39
C ALA A 306 -18.03 3.10 3.79
N GLY A 307 -17.68 3.98 2.85
CA GLY A 307 -18.61 4.95 2.25
C GLY A 307 -18.93 6.13 3.17
N HIS A 308 -17.95 6.60 3.95
CA HIS A 308 -18.08 7.69 4.91
C HIS A 308 -17.06 8.83 4.63
N LYS A 309 -16.96 9.28 3.38
CA LYS A 309 -15.95 10.27 2.99
C LYS A 309 -16.17 11.62 3.66
N GLN A 310 -17.43 12.04 3.92
CA GLN A 310 -17.64 13.27 4.72
C GLN A 310 -17.10 13.11 6.15
N SER A 311 -17.25 11.93 6.77
CA SER A 311 -16.68 11.67 8.09
C SER A 311 -15.14 11.67 8.06
N ALA A 312 -14.53 11.28 6.93
CA ALA A 312 -13.08 11.33 6.73
C ALA A 312 -12.55 12.72 6.34
N ALA A 313 -13.41 13.66 5.92
CA ALA A 313 -13.01 14.90 5.25
C ALA A 313 -12.08 15.78 6.10
N GLY A 314 -12.37 15.94 7.39
CA GLY A 314 -11.52 16.71 8.29
C GLY A 314 -10.10 16.14 8.39
N ALA A 315 -9.99 14.81 8.43
CA ALA A 315 -8.70 14.13 8.47
C ALA A 315 -7.95 14.15 7.15
N LEU A 316 -8.65 14.05 6.03
CA LEU A 316 -8.07 14.24 4.72
C LEU A 316 -7.49 15.65 4.54
N GLU A 317 -8.21 16.69 4.99
CA GLU A 317 -7.70 18.06 4.96
C GLU A 317 -6.51 18.26 5.89
N TRP A 318 -6.53 17.64 7.08
CA TRP A 318 -5.36 17.65 7.96
C TRP A 318 -4.14 16.99 7.30
N LEU A 319 -4.30 15.83 6.65
CA LEU A 319 -3.21 15.16 5.93
C LEU A 319 -2.62 16.05 4.83
N LYS A 320 -3.46 16.74 4.05
CA LYS A 320 -2.99 17.68 3.00
C LYS A 320 -2.12 18.79 3.59
N GLY A 321 -2.45 19.28 4.79
CA GLY A 321 -1.70 20.36 5.45
C GLY A 321 -0.45 19.92 6.22
N ASN A 322 -0.36 18.66 6.65
CA ASN A 322 0.60 18.24 7.69
C ASN A 322 1.49 17.05 7.31
N SER A 323 1.21 16.34 6.20
CA SER A 323 1.90 15.08 5.88
C SER A 323 3.23 15.23 5.14
N ALA A 324 3.54 16.42 4.61
CA ALA A 324 4.69 16.63 3.71
C ALA A 324 6.04 16.25 4.35
N GLU A 325 6.28 16.66 5.60
CA GLU A 325 7.54 16.34 6.29
C GLU A 325 7.61 14.85 6.66
N TRP A 326 6.50 14.24 7.10
CA TRP A 326 6.43 12.82 7.42
C TRP A 326 6.68 11.91 6.20
N ALA A 327 6.19 12.32 5.02
CA ALA A 327 6.33 11.55 3.79
C ALA A 327 7.72 11.70 3.13
N LYS A 328 8.50 12.70 3.53
CA LYS A 328 9.79 13.02 2.89
C LYS A 328 10.79 11.87 3.06
N GLY A 329 11.19 11.28 1.94
CA GLY A 329 12.12 10.14 1.94
C GLY A 329 11.51 8.83 2.48
N ASN A 330 10.18 8.78 2.64
CA ASN A 330 9.43 7.63 3.11
C ASN A 330 8.52 7.09 1.97
N PRO A 331 8.97 6.10 1.18
CA PRO A 331 8.19 5.57 0.07
C PRO A 331 6.86 4.95 0.51
N ALA A 332 6.84 4.24 1.65
CA ALA A 332 5.61 3.68 2.19
C ALA A 332 4.63 4.79 2.59
N GLY A 333 5.11 5.86 3.24
CA GLY A 333 4.29 7.01 3.60
C GLY A 333 3.73 7.75 2.39
N LEU A 334 4.55 8.01 1.37
CA LEU A 334 4.10 8.58 0.09
C LEU A 334 3.04 7.70 -0.58
N ALA A 335 3.28 6.39 -0.64
CA ALA A 335 2.36 5.43 -1.20
C ALA A 335 1.03 5.38 -0.44
N THR A 336 1.04 5.38 0.90
CA THR A 336 -0.17 5.42 1.72
C THR A 336 -0.97 6.70 1.46
N LEU A 337 -0.32 7.86 1.27
CA LEU A 337 -1.03 9.09 0.91
C LEU A 337 -1.63 9.02 -0.50
N VAL A 338 -0.97 8.38 -1.47
CA VAL A 338 -1.55 8.11 -2.80
C VAL A 338 -2.77 7.20 -2.68
N LEU A 339 -2.72 6.17 -1.83
CA LEU A 339 -3.86 5.28 -1.57
C LEU A 339 -5.01 6.00 -0.86
N ALA A 340 -4.73 6.90 0.09
CA ALA A 340 -5.74 7.75 0.73
C ALA A 340 -6.38 8.72 -0.27
N ALA A 341 -5.59 9.33 -1.14
CA ALA A 341 -6.09 10.18 -2.22
C ALA A 341 -6.99 9.40 -3.18
N HIS A 342 -6.53 8.21 -3.61
CA HIS A 342 -7.30 7.31 -4.45
C HIS A 342 -8.63 6.91 -3.80
N ALA A 343 -8.63 6.43 -2.56
CA ALA A 343 -9.83 5.96 -1.85
C ALA A 343 -10.87 7.08 -1.67
N THR A 344 -10.41 8.32 -1.48
CA THR A 344 -11.28 9.50 -1.31
C THR A 344 -11.69 10.15 -2.63
N GLY A 345 -11.07 9.76 -3.76
CA GLY A 345 -11.29 10.38 -5.07
C GLY A 345 -10.64 11.76 -5.22
N THR A 346 -9.63 12.08 -4.41
CA THR A 346 -8.82 13.29 -4.56
C THR A 346 -7.62 13.05 -5.48
N ASP A 347 -7.13 14.10 -6.15
CA ASP A 347 -6.00 13.98 -7.06
C ASP A 347 -4.67 13.83 -6.28
N PRO A 348 -3.97 12.68 -6.37
CA PRO A 348 -2.69 12.49 -5.71
C PRO A 348 -1.57 13.38 -6.28
N LYS A 349 -1.75 13.99 -7.46
CA LYS A 349 -0.77 14.89 -8.07
C LYS A 349 -0.84 16.33 -7.53
N SER A 350 -1.87 16.66 -6.75
CA SER A 350 -2.05 17.99 -6.15
C SER A 350 -2.44 17.90 -4.67
N PHE A 351 -1.97 16.88 -3.96
CA PHE A 351 -2.33 16.62 -2.57
C PHE A 351 -1.63 17.60 -1.63
N GLY A 352 -2.37 18.58 -1.09
CA GLY A 352 -1.77 19.63 -0.27
C GLY A 352 -0.73 20.47 -1.03
N GLY A 353 -0.85 20.57 -2.36
CA GLY A 353 0.14 21.22 -3.22
C GLY A 353 1.36 20.35 -3.57
N THR A 354 1.38 19.07 -3.17
CA THR A 354 2.45 18.11 -3.49
C THR A 354 1.98 17.10 -4.53
N ASP A 355 2.81 16.84 -5.54
CA ASP A 355 2.63 15.69 -6.43
C ASP A 355 3.21 14.43 -5.76
N LEU A 356 2.33 13.68 -5.08
CA LEU A 356 2.72 12.47 -4.34
C LEU A 356 3.24 11.38 -5.28
N VAL A 357 2.70 11.31 -6.50
CA VAL A 357 3.08 10.29 -7.49
C VAL A 357 4.49 10.57 -8.00
N ALA A 358 4.78 11.82 -8.34
CA ALA A 358 6.14 12.23 -8.72
C ALA A 358 7.12 12.05 -7.56
N ALA A 359 6.73 12.44 -6.34
CA ALA A 359 7.56 12.26 -5.15
C ALA A 359 7.89 10.79 -4.88
N LEU A 360 6.89 9.88 -4.96
CA LEU A 360 7.10 8.44 -4.82
C LEU A 360 8.04 7.90 -5.90
N ASN A 361 7.78 8.23 -7.17
CA ASN A 361 8.59 7.79 -8.31
C ASN A 361 10.04 8.27 -8.22
N ALA A 362 10.29 9.43 -7.61
CA ALA A 362 11.65 9.92 -7.36
C ALA A 362 12.43 9.09 -6.33
N THR A 363 11.77 8.20 -5.58
CA THR A 363 12.42 7.35 -4.58
C THR A 363 12.86 5.97 -5.10
N GLY A 364 12.48 5.58 -6.31
CA GLY A 364 12.76 4.23 -6.84
C GLY A 364 12.84 4.18 -8.36
N PRO A 365 12.81 2.97 -8.94
CA PRO A 365 12.79 2.79 -10.39
C PRO A 365 11.64 3.53 -11.06
N ALA A 366 11.93 4.17 -12.20
CA ALA A 366 10.91 4.84 -12.98
C ALA A 366 9.87 3.82 -13.50
N PRO A 367 8.57 4.13 -13.43
CA PRO A 367 7.53 3.31 -14.07
C PRO A 367 7.84 3.05 -15.55
N GLU A 368 7.29 1.97 -16.10
CA GLU A 368 7.35 1.76 -17.54
C GLU A 368 6.66 2.92 -18.26
N GLN A 369 7.32 3.46 -19.29
CA GLN A 369 6.66 4.42 -20.18
C GLN A 369 5.50 3.69 -20.85
N ALA A 370 4.30 4.28 -20.78
CA ALA A 370 3.21 3.84 -21.62
C ALA A 370 3.76 3.77 -23.05
N ALA A 371 3.62 2.63 -23.72
CA ALA A 371 4.00 2.50 -25.11
C ALA A 371 3.28 3.61 -25.85
N GLY A 372 4.02 4.68 -26.20
CA GLY A 372 3.45 5.79 -26.92
C GLY A 372 2.74 5.21 -28.13
N LYS A 373 1.50 5.65 -28.37
CA LYS A 373 1.00 5.64 -29.74
C LYS A 373 2.14 6.23 -30.55
N LYS A 374 2.74 5.42 -31.43
CA LYS A 374 3.66 5.95 -32.43
C LYS A 374 2.87 7.06 -33.09
N GLU A 375 3.22 8.30 -32.81
CA GLU A 375 2.85 9.39 -33.70
C GLU A 375 3.48 8.99 -35.03
N GLU A 376 2.63 8.61 -35.97
CA GLU A 376 3.01 8.57 -37.37
C GLU A 376 3.54 9.97 -37.67
N LYS A 377 4.86 10.08 -37.82
CA LYS A 377 5.45 11.26 -38.44
C LYS A 377 4.87 11.31 -39.84
N GLU A 378 3.94 12.23 -40.07
CA GLU A 378 3.65 12.69 -41.42
C GLU A 378 4.95 13.27 -41.98
N ASP A 379 5.51 12.60 -42.99
CA ASP A 379 6.65 13.11 -43.74
C ASP A 379 6.22 14.36 -44.52
N GLU A 380 6.42 15.53 -43.93
CA GLU A 380 6.41 16.80 -44.66
C GLU A 380 7.59 16.79 -45.64
N LYS A 381 7.26 16.59 -46.92
CA LYS A 381 8.17 16.84 -48.04
C LYS A 381 8.42 18.34 -48.14
N ASP A 382 9.57 18.79 -47.63
CA ASP A 382 10.04 20.13 -47.90
C ASP A 382 11.14 20.16 -48.97
N SER A 383 10.94 21.12 -49.86
CA SER A 383 11.61 21.34 -51.12
C SER A 383 12.96 22.08 -51.00
N GLY A 384 13.91 21.69 -51.86
CA GLY A 384 15.08 22.50 -52.25
C GLY A 384 16.31 22.33 -51.35
N GLY A 385 17.50 21.97 -51.80
CA GLY A 385 18.07 21.85 -53.14
C GLY A 385 19.57 22.19 -53.04
N SER A 386 20.48 21.29 -53.42
CA SER A 386 21.84 21.60 -53.90
C SER A 386 22.57 20.36 -54.45
N ASN A 387 22.67 20.35 -55.78
CA ASN A 387 23.85 19.99 -56.59
C ASN A 387 24.35 18.54 -56.68
N VAL A 388 23.91 17.85 -57.74
CA VAL A 388 24.83 17.00 -58.53
C VAL A 388 24.82 17.49 -59.98
N TRP A 389 25.78 18.37 -60.25
CA TRP A 389 26.08 19.10 -61.49
C TRP A 389 27.01 18.29 -62.43
N TRP A 390 26.97 16.95 -62.41
CA TRP A 390 27.95 16.11 -63.11
C TRP A 390 27.42 15.18 -64.21
N MET A 391 26.11 15.12 -64.48
CA MET A 391 25.56 14.12 -65.42
C MET A 391 25.08 14.65 -66.78
N VAL A 392 25.39 15.89 -67.19
CA VAL A 392 24.92 16.43 -68.49
C VAL A 392 26.04 16.65 -69.53
N LEU A 393 27.29 16.33 -69.18
CA LEU A 393 28.42 16.38 -70.13
C LEU A 393 28.55 15.12 -71.03
N ALA A 394 27.57 14.21 -70.98
CA ALA A 394 27.47 13.05 -71.85
C ALA A 394 26.04 12.95 -72.42
N GLY A 395 25.71 13.79 -73.41
CA GLY A 395 24.38 13.72 -74.03
C GLY A 395 24.07 14.75 -75.12
N ALA A 396 25.02 15.57 -75.57
CA ALA A 396 24.85 16.41 -76.75
C ALA A 396 25.20 15.61 -78.03
N ALA A 397 24.31 14.70 -78.44
CA ALA A 397 24.32 14.10 -79.78
C ALA A 397 22.98 13.42 -80.11
N ALA A 398 21.96 14.23 -80.44
CA ALA A 398 20.77 13.94 -81.26
C ALA A 398 19.74 15.04 -80.91
N GLY A 399 19.26 15.91 -81.80
CA GLY A 399 18.87 15.67 -83.18
C GLY A 399 17.38 16.02 -83.30
N MET A 400 17.12 17.30 -83.57
CA MET A 400 15.93 17.95 -84.14
C MET A 400 14.65 17.12 -84.38
N GLY A 401 13.49 17.70 -83.99
CA GLY A 401 12.30 17.69 -84.86
C GLY A 401 10.93 17.50 -84.19
N VAL A 402 10.01 18.43 -84.53
CA VAL A 402 8.53 18.32 -84.49
C VAL A 402 7.91 18.47 -83.08
N GLY A 403 6.89 19.29 -82.80
CA GLY A 403 5.97 20.08 -83.62
C GLY A 403 4.68 20.29 -82.80
N ILE A 404 4.20 21.53 -82.80
CA ILE A 404 2.94 22.07 -82.25
C ILE A 404 1.71 21.16 -82.46
N VAL A 405 0.74 21.13 -81.52
CA VAL A 405 -0.74 21.17 -81.78
C VAL A 405 -1.57 21.34 -80.48
N LEU A 406 -2.16 22.54 -80.36
CA LEU A 406 -3.56 22.91 -80.07
C LEU A 406 -4.32 22.42 -78.81
N SER A 407 -4.53 23.38 -77.89
CA SER A 407 -5.83 23.97 -77.47
C SER A 407 -7.14 23.24 -77.82
N GLY A 408 -8.01 23.01 -76.82
CA GLY A 408 -9.42 22.72 -77.08
C GLY A 408 -10.33 22.36 -75.90
N ARG A 409 -10.93 23.39 -75.31
CA ARG A 409 -12.36 23.48 -74.93
C ARG A 409 -12.97 22.61 -73.79
N ARG A 410 -13.49 23.39 -72.83
CA ARG A 410 -14.90 23.51 -72.39
C ARG A 410 -15.37 22.76 -71.12
N LYS A 411 -15.61 23.61 -70.11
CA LYS A 411 -16.73 23.64 -69.14
C LYS A 411 -18.00 22.86 -69.54
N ARG A 412 -18.60 22.20 -68.53
CA ARG A 412 -20.02 22.10 -68.10
C ARG A 412 -20.09 20.94 -67.09
N ASN A 413 -20.82 20.88 -65.97
CA ASN A 413 -21.79 21.68 -65.20
C ASN A 413 -21.81 21.01 -63.79
N GLN A 414 -21.85 21.75 -62.66
CA GLN A 414 -22.98 21.81 -61.70
C GLN A 414 -24.02 20.68 -61.84
N LEU A 415 -24.28 19.85 -60.82
CA LEU A 415 -24.82 20.15 -59.49
C LEU A 415 -24.38 19.10 -58.46
#